data_AF-A0A3D4ICX6-F1
#
_entry.id   AF-A0A3D4ICX6-F1
#
_cell.length_a   1.000
_cell.length_b   1.000
_cell.length_c   1.000
_cell.angle_alpha   90.00
_cell.angle_beta   90.00
_cell.angle_gamma   90.00
#
_symmetry.space_group_name_H-M   'P 1'
#
loop_
_entity.id
_entity.type
_entity.pdbx_description
1 polymer ?
#
loop_
_entity_poly.entity_id
_entity_poly.type
_entity_poly.pdbx_seq_one_letter_code
_entity_poly.pdbx_strand_id
1 'polypeptide(L)' 'MNPIMKPLLAKSIDQGNLSLFDHTLHVMQAIEYMSFHLSPVHGFDVSLAKKGAILHDLGKAHPFFQ' A
#
# COMPACT_ATOMS: atom_id res chain seq x y z
N MET A 1 -25.54 18.01 -0.81
CA MET A 1 -24.97 16.99 0.08
C MET A 1 -23.96 16.21 -0.74
N ASN A 2 -22.67 16.25 -0.39
CA ASN A 2 -21.66 15.45 -1.10
C ASN A 2 -21.98 13.97 -0.87
N PRO A 3 -22.05 13.14 -1.93
CA PRO A 3 -22.20 11.70 -1.74
C PRO A 3 -21.01 11.22 -0.91
N ILE A 4 -21.28 10.50 0.18
CA ILE A 4 -20.26 9.87 1.00
C ILE A 4 -19.50 8.92 0.07
N MET A 5 -18.31 9.31 -0.38
CA MET A 5 -17.47 8.45 -1.22
C MET A 5 -17.17 7.19 -0.40
N LYS A 6 -17.59 6.03 -0.90
CA LYS A 6 -17.23 4.76 -0.28
C LYS A 6 -15.70 4.68 -0.21
N PRO A 7 -15.13 4.24 0.93
CA PRO A 7 -13.68 4.10 1.06
C PRO A 7 -13.18 3.10 0.03
N LEU A 8 -12.08 3.43 -0.67
CA LEU A 8 -11.44 2.51 -1.60
C LEU A 8 -10.91 1.30 -0.84
N LEU A 9 -11.18 0.10 -1.34
CA LEU A 9 -10.77 -1.15 -0.71
C LEU A 9 -9.50 -1.72 -1.37
N ALA A 10 -8.59 -2.23 -0.54
CA ALA A 10 -7.49 -3.10 -0.99
C ALA A 10 -7.83 -4.59 -0.82
N LYS A 11 -8.73 -4.91 0.11
CA LYS A 11 -9.25 -6.23 0.42
C LYS A 11 -10.77 -6.15 0.49
N SER A 12 -11.47 -7.13 -0.10
CA SER A 12 -12.93 -7.16 -0.06
C SER A 12 -13.45 -7.33 1.37
N ILE A 13 -14.72 -7.00 1.57
CA ILE A 13 -15.40 -7.10 2.87
C ILE A 13 -15.27 -8.53 3.44
N ASP A 14 -15.46 -9.54 2.60
CA ASP A 14 -15.39 -10.96 2.98
C ASP A 14 -13.96 -11.49 3.12
N GLN A 15 -12.94 -10.70 2.77
CA GLN A 15 -11.53 -11.10 2.74
C GLN A 15 -10.66 -10.14 3.54
N GLY A 16 -11.13 -9.73 4.73
CA GLY A 16 -10.37 -8.95 5.70
C GLY A 16 -10.67 -7.45 5.71
N ASN A 17 -11.57 -6.96 4.85
CA ASN A 17 -12.17 -5.63 4.90
C ASN A 17 -11.17 -4.50 5.23
N LEU A 18 -10.24 -4.25 4.33
CA LEU A 18 -9.14 -3.29 4.56
C LEU A 18 -9.15 -2.20 3.49
N SER A 19 -9.07 -0.96 3.93
CA SER A 19 -8.99 0.18 3.03
C SER A 19 -7.68 0.17 2.23
N LEU A 20 -7.71 0.73 1.03
CA LEU A 20 -6.54 0.88 0.18
C LEU A 20 -5.46 1.73 0.86
N PHE A 21 -5.87 2.76 1.60
CA PHE A 21 -4.95 3.62 2.36
C PHE A 21 -4.24 2.83 3.47
N ASP A 22 -4.98 2.14 4.33
CA ASP A 22 -4.40 1.40 5.46
C ASP A 22 -3.50 0.28 4.96
N HIS A 23 -3.92 -0.44 3.91
CA HIS A 23 -3.08 -1.45 3.28
C HIS A 23 -1.77 -0.87 2.77
N THR A 24 -1.83 0.25 2.04
CA THR A 24 -0.64 0.92 1.50
C THR A 24 0.27 1.40 2.63
N LEU A 25 -0.28 1.92 3.73
CA LEU A 25 0.48 2.35 4.90
C LEU A 25 1.21 1.17 5.55
N HIS A 26 0.53 0.05 5.78
CA HIS A 26 1.14 -1.16 6.33
C HIS A 26 2.29 -1.68 5.45
N VAL A 27 2.08 -1.74 4.13
CA VAL A 27 3.11 -2.20 3.17
C VAL A 27 4.30 -1.24 3.15
N MET A 28 4.06 0.07 3.12
CA MET A 28 5.12 1.07 3.18
C MET A 28 5.97 0.92 4.46
N GLN A 29 5.33 0.78 5.62
CA GLN A 29 6.03 0.58 6.90
C GLN A 29 6.84 -0.72 6.92
N ALA A 30 6.26 -1.82 6.43
CA ALA A 30 6.96 -3.10 6.34
C ALA A 30 8.19 -3.02 5.42
N ILE A 31 8.04 -2.42 4.23
CA ILE A 31 9.13 -2.27 3.27
C ILE A 31 10.20 -1.30 3.76
N GLU A 32 9.83 -0.21 4.44
CA GLU A 32 10.80 0.68 5.09
C GLU A 32 11.65 -0.09 6.11
N TYR A 33 11.01 -0.86 6.99
CA TYR A 33 11.72 -1.68 7.98
C TYR A 33 12.63 -2.72 7.32
N MET A 34 12.10 -3.50 6.37
CA MET A 34 12.87 -4.55 5.69
C MET A 34 14.04 -3.97 4.88
N SER A 35 13.79 -2.95 4.07
CA SER A 35 14.82 -2.34 3.22
C SER A 35 15.92 -1.71 4.06
N PHE A 36 15.60 -1.07 5.19
CA PHE A 36 16.61 -0.54 6.11
C PHE A 36 17.53 -1.63 6.65
N HIS A 37 16.98 -2.74 7.15
CA HIS A 37 17.78 -3.82 7.76
C HIS A 37 18.54 -4.67 6.73
N LEU A 38 18.02 -4.77 5.50
CA LEU A 38 18.66 -5.52 4.42
C LEU A 38 19.64 -4.67 3.61
N SER A 39 19.57 -3.33 3.69
CA SER A 39 20.45 -2.42 2.96
C SER A 39 21.94 -2.68 3.17
N PRO A 40 22.45 -2.99 4.39
CA PRO A 40 23.88 -3.28 4.59
C PRO A 40 24.41 -4.48 3.78
N VAL A 41 23.55 -5.44 3.45
CA VAL A 41 23.93 -6.67 2.72
C VAL A 41 23.62 -6.55 1.23
N HIS A 42 22.49 -5.91 0.89
CA HIS A 42 21.94 -5.91 -0.47
C HIS A 42 21.97 -4.54 -1.16
N GLY A 43 22.37 -3.48 -0.47
CA GLY A 43 22.47 -2.13 -1.03
C GLY A 43 21.13 -1.49 -1.38
N PHE A 44 20.05 -1.83 -0.68
CA PHE A 44 18.73 -1.24 -0.94
C PHE A 44 18.69 0.25 -0.66
N ASP A 45 18.13 1.02 -1.61
CA ASP A 45 17.69 2.40 -1.40
C ASP A 45 16.29 2.38 -0.74
N VAL A 46 16.26 2.74 0.55
CA VAL A 46 15.03 2.77 1.37
C VAL A 46 14.00 3.75 0.78
N SER A 47 14.43 4.89 0.24
CA SER A 47 13.53 5.88 -0.35
C SER A 47 12.86 5.34 -1.62
N LEU A 48 13.63 4.66 -2.47
CA LEU A 48 13.10 4.01 -3.66
C LEU A 48 12.15 2.86 -3.30
N ALA A 49 12.52 2.03 -2.31
CA ALA A 49 11.70 0.93 -1.83
C ALA A 49 10.33 1.41 -1.31
N LYS A 50 10.30 2.50 -0.52
CA LYS A 50 9.06 3.12 -0.03
C LYS A 50 8.18 3.62 -1.17
N LYS A 51 8.76 4.26 -2.20
CA LYS A 51 8.00 4.73 -3.38
C LYS A 51 7.38 3.54 -4.13
N GLY A 52 8.14 2.46 -4.31
CA GLY A 52 7.62 1.22 -4.90
C GLY A 52 6.46 0.64 -4.09
N ALA A 53 6.60 0.59 -2.76
CA ALA A 53 5.56 0.13 -1.85
C ALA A 53 4.26 0.96 -1.94
N ILE A 54 4.37 2.27 -2.07
CA ILE A 54 3.20 3.15 -2.22
C ILE A 54 2.49 2.92 -3.56
N LEU A 55 3.24 2.69 -4.63
CA LEU A 55 2.69 2.59 -5.99
C LEU A 55 2.16 1.19 -6.34
N HIS A 56 2.57 0.13 -5.62
CA HIS A 56 2.35 -1.26 -6.03
C HIS A 56 0.87 -1.61 -6.29
N ASP A 57 -0.03 -1.01 -5.52
CA ASP A 57 -1.48 -1.26 -5.55
C ASP A 57 -2.28 -0.04 -6.03
N LEU A 58 -1.63 0.97 -6.63
CA LEU A 58 -2.31 2.18 -7.12
C LEU A 58 -3.47 1.87 -8.08
N GLY A 59 -3.32 0.81 -8.89
CA GLY A 59 -4.34 0.36 -9.83
C GLY A 59 -5.64 -0.09 -9.17
N LYS A 60 -5.63 -0.41 -7.87
CA LYS A 60 -6.83 -0.79 -7.13
C LYS A 60 -7.82 0.36 -6.98
N ALA A 61 -7.39 1.61 -7.13
CA ALA A 61 -8.30 2.76 -7.14
C ALA A 61 -9.19 2.82 -8.40
N HIS A 62 -8.93 1.99 -9.42
CA HIS A 62 -9.72 1.96 -10.65
C HIS A 62 -11.12 1.35 -10.42
N PRO A 63 -12.20 1.86 -11.05
CA PRO A 63 -13.57 1.35 -10.87
C PRO A 63 -13.78 -0.12 -11.20
N PHE A 64 -12.94 -0.71 -12.05
CA PHE A 64 -13.01 -2.15 -12.34
C PHE A 64 -12.56 -3.03 -11.16
N PHE A 65 -11.67 -2.50 -10.31
CA PHE A 65 -11.17 -3.23 -9.13
C PHE A 65 -12.07 -3.02 -7.90
N GLN A 66 -12.57 -1.79 -7.71
CA GLN A 66 -13.46 -1.42 -6.60
C GLN A 66 -14.82 -2.10 -6.69
#